data_AF-A0AAV3XQ27-F1
#
_entry.id   AF-A0AAV3XQ27-F1
#
_cell.length_a   1.000
_cell.length_b   1.000
_cell.length_c   1.000
_cell.angle_alpha   90.00
_cell.angle_beta   90.00
_cell.angle_gamma   90.00
#
_symmetry.space_group_name_H-M   'P 1'
#
loop_
_entity.id
_entity.type
_entity.pdbx_description
1 polymer ?
#
loop_
_entity_poly.entity_id
_entity_poly.type
_entity_poly.pdbx_seq_one_letter_code
_entity_poly.pdbx_strand_id
1 'polypeptide(L)'
;MYKPFLEHLESELFNRFDLCDRAIPAGLEYKVSDRGKNPATIQSWCYKCPELRKIRYTYIDAGASAQILNSVIYPSHHYDLPLLGVDFLSFGKVKNLVVLDFQPLFQDEAYQRQYIEPLQSLHAKYPDLAQGLEMKFYDANQYFSKYLLFAKTDAETVATRLFAAFKDYLNLYWQLLDEAKPLTDPEDIQRIVKAQKDYDQYSAERDPASGLFSSYFGHEWAERFLYEFLFEDAMPLAVSAGKK
;
A
#
# COMPACT_ATOMS: atom_id res chain seq x y z
N MET A 1 16.27 -6.36 -2.45
CA MET A 1 15.37 -7.07 -3.42
C MET A 1 14.48 -6.08 -4.16
N TYR A 2 13.74 -5.22 -3.46
CA TYR A 2 12.75 -4.32 -4.10
C TYR A 2 13.26 -2.91 -4.44
N LYS A 3 14.56 -2.63 -4.33
CA LYS A 3 15.16 -1.34 -4.75
C LYS A 3 14.79 -0.94 -6.19
N PRO A 4 14.82 -1.85 -7.20
CA PRO A 4 14.40 -1.48 -8.56
C PRO A 4 12.92 -1.05 -8.66
N PHE A 5 12.06 -1.55 -7.78
CA PHE A 5 10.64 -1.15 -7.72
C PHE A 5 10.50 0.25 -7.11
N LEU A 6 11.24 0.53 -6.05
CA LEU A 6 11.31 1.84 -5.42
C LEU A 6 11.80 2.89 -6.42
N GLU A 7 12.94 2.64 -7.07
CA GLU A 7 13.53 3.55 -8.06
C GLU A 7 12.58 3.80 -9.24
N HIS A 8 11.87 2.76 -9.69
CA HIS A 8 10.89 2.92 -10.76
C HIS A 8 9.68 3.74 -10.31
N LEU A 9 9.14 3.48 -9.11
CA LEU A 9 8.04 4.26 -8.54
C LEU A 9 8.41 5.74 -8.41
N GLU A 10 9.59 6.04 -7.87
CA GLU A 10 10.10 7.40 -7.76
C GLU A 10 10.25 8.05 -9.13
N SER A 11 10.88 7.36 -10.08
CA SER A 11 11.01 7.87 -11.45
C SER A 11 9.66 8.20 -12.08
N GLU A 12 8.65 7.33 -11.94
CA GLU A 12 7.31 7.59 -12.48
C GLU A 12 6.68 8.81 -11.81
N LEU A 13 6.73 8.89 -10.49
CA LEU A 13 6.10 9.97 -9.73
C LEU A 13 6.76 11.33 -10.03
N PHE A 14 8.08 11.42 -9.93
CA PHE A 14 8.82 12.68 -10.08
C PHE A 14 8.89 13.17 -11.54
N ASN A 15 8.79 12.28 -12.53
CA ASN A 15 8.73 12.70 -13.93
C ASN A 15 7.33 13.16 -14.35
N ARG A 16 6.29 12.68 -13.65
CA ARG A 16 4.89 12.90 -14.04
C ARG A 16 4.21 14.02 -13.28
N PHE A 17 4.53 14.20 -12.01
CA PHE A 17 3.85 15.12 -11.12
C PHE A 17 4.80 16.16 -10.53
N ASP A 18 4.29 17.37 -10.30
CA ASP A 18 4.97 18.38 -9.49
C ASP A 18 4.73 18.06 -8.00
N LEU A 19 5.57 17.19 -7.46
CA LEU A 19 5.42 16.67 -6.10
C LEU A 19 5.85 17.69 -5.05
N CYS A 20 5.03 17.84 -4.02
CA CYS A 20 5.39 18.53 -2.79
C CYS A 20 5.62 17.51 -1.66
N ASP A 21 6.64 17.77 -0.84
CA ASP A 21 6.82 17.01 0.41
C ASP A 21 5.57 17.09 1.28
N ARG A 22 5.23 15.95 1.89
CA ARG A 22 4.21 15.84 2.90
C ARG A 22 4.86 15.44 4.21
N ALA A 23 4.57 16.18 5.28
CA ALA A 23 5.22 15.96 6.57
C ALA A 23 5.02 14.52 7.08
N ILE A 24 6.13 13.93 7.52
CA ILE A 24 6.16 12.66 8.25
C ILE A 24 6.38 13.00 9.73
N PRO A 25 5.65 12.38 10.68
CA PRO A 25 5.90 12.61 12.09
C PRO A 25 7.35 12.28 12.47
N ALA A 26 7.94 13.11 13.33
CA ALA A 26 9.36 13.01 13.66
C ALA A 26 9.74 11.62 14.19
N GLY A 27 10.83 11.07 13.63
CA GLY A 27 11.37 9.77 13.95
C GLY A 27 10.68 8.60 13.23
N LEU A 28 9.75 8.87 12.31
CA LEU A 28 9.10 7.85 11.47
C LEU A 28 9.64 7.85 10.03
N GLU A 29 10.36 8.90 9.62
CA GLU A 29 10.97 9.03 8.29
C GLU A 29 12.17 8.08 8.09
N TYR A 30 12.91 7.82 9.16
CA TYR A 30 14.06 6.92 9.16
C TYR A 30 14.33 6.37 10.56
N LYS A 31 14.60 5.07 10.65
CA LYS A 31 15.06 4.44 11.88
C LYS A 31 15.99 3.26 11.61
N VAL A 32 17.03 3.16 12.41
CA VAL A 32 17.86 1.96 12.52
C VAL A 32 17.37 1.16 13.73
N SER A 33 17.17 -0.14 13.54
CA SER A 33 16.83 -1.08 14.60
C SER A 33 18.04 -1.31 15.49
N ASP A 34 17.91 -0.99 16.77
CA ASP A 34 18.87 -1.35 17.82
C ASP A 34 18.66 -2.81 18.29
N ARG A 35 17.73 -3.54 17.67
CA ARG A 35 17.37 -4.93 17.99
C ARG A 35 17.94 -5.91 16.97
N GLY A 36 18.31 -7.09 17.44
CA GLY A 36 18.79 -8.20 16.61
C GLY A 36 20.31 -8.20 16.37
N LYS A 37 20.82 -9.23 15.69
CA LYS A 37 22.25 -9.36 15.36
C LYS A 37 22.69 -8.51 14.16
N ASN A 38 21.74 -8.19 13.26
CA ASN A 38 21.96 -7.32 12.11
C ASN A 38 20.96 -6.16 12.21
N PRO A 39 21.41 -4.90 12.13
CA PRO A 39 20.49 -3.76 12.19
C PRO A 39 19.59 -3.75 10.96
N ALA A 40 18.28 -3.75 11.18
CA ALA A 40 17.29 -3.45 10.14
C ALA A 40 17.14 -1.93 10.03
N THR A 41 17.07 -1.39 8.81
CA THR A 41 16.73 0.02 8.59
C THR A 41 15.34 0.12 7.99
N ILE A 42 14.57 1.10 8.43
CA ILE A 42 13.34 1.52 7.78
C ILE A 42 13.51 2.96 7.29
N GLN A 43 13.04 3.23 6.09
CA GLN A 43 12.97 4.56 5.52
C GLN A 43 11.59 4.76 4.88
N SER A 44 11.00 5.92 5.12
CA SER A 44 9.67 6.28 4.67
C SER A 44 9.70 7.62 3.95
N TRP A 45 8.87 7.73 2.92
CA TRP A 45 8.70 8.94 2.13
C TRP A 45 7.22 9.24 1.98
N CYS A 46 6.90 10.52 1.86
CA CYS A 46 5.52 10.99 1.78
C CYS A 46 5.44 12.26 0.94
N TYR A 47 4.63 12.23 -0.12
CA TYR A 47 4.42 13.36 -1.01
C TYR A 47 2.94 13.59 -1.26
N LYS A 48 2.65 14.69 -1.95
CA LYS A 48 1.32 15.05 -2.45
C LYS A 48 1.44 15.89 -3.71
N CYS A 49 0.41 15.86 -4.54
CA CYS A 49 0.16 16.77 -5.64
C CYS A 49 -1.35 17.06 -5.72
N PRO A 50 -1.84 17.94 -6.62
CA PRO A 50 -3.27 18.23 -6.73
C PRO A 50 -4.17 16.99 -6.93
N GLU A 51 -3.68 16.02 -7.70
CA GLU A 51 -4.38 14.79 -8.06
C GLU A 51 -4.29 13.72 -6.96
N LEU A 52 -3.20 13.71 -6.20
CA LEU A 52 -2.87 12.67 -5.21
C LEU A 52 -2.63 13.32 -3.84
N ARG A 53 -3.60 13.20 -2.93
CA ARG A 53 -3.50 13.86 -1.60
C ARG A 53 -2.40 13.29 -0.72
N LYS A 54 -2.04 12.02 -0.92
CA LYS A 54 -1.04 11.29 -0.13
C LYS A 54 -0.43 10.21 -0.99
N ILE A 55 0.89 10.25 -1.15
CA ILE A 55 1.67 9.18 -1.75
C ILE A 55 2.66 8.76 -0.67
N ARG A 56 2.44 7.60 -0.03
CA ARG A 56 3.37 7.09 0.98
C ARG A 56 4.02 5.82 0.50
N TYR A 57 5.31 5.70 0.72
CA TYR A 57 6.03 4.45 0.52
C TYR A 57 7.11 4.26 1.57
N THR A 58 7.41 3.01 1.88
CA THR A 58 8.32 2.61 2.95
C THR A 58 9.15 1.43 2.50
N TYR A 59 10.45 1.51 2.74
CA TYR A 59 11.40 0.44 2.49
C TYR A 59 12.02 -0.03 3.80
N ILE A 60 11.98 -1.34 4.06
CA ILE A 60 12.72 -1.98 5.15
C ILE A 60 13.83 -2.84 4.57
N ASP A 61 15.05 -2.60 5.04
CA ASP A 61 16.24 -3.38 4.73
C ASP A 61 16.76 -4.05 6.00
N ALA A 62 16.53 -5.36 6.15
CA ALA A 62 17.13 -6.20 7.18
C ALA A 62 18.14 -7.19 6.56
N GLY A 63 18.81 -6.79 5.48
CA GLY A 63 19.72 -7.62 4.70
C GLY A 63 19.04 -8.91 4.21
N ALA A 64 19.71 -10.05 4.41
CA ALA A 64 19.19 -11.35 4.00
C ALA A 64 18.01 -11.85 4.85
N SER A 65 17.71 -11.22 5.98
CA SER A 65 16.62 -11.63 6.88
C SER A 65 15.27 -11.15 6.38
N ALA A 66 15.17 -9.90 5.94
CA ALA A 66 13.96 -9.37 5.33
C ALA A 66 14.25 -8.20 4.40
N GLN A 67 13.40 -8.04 3.38
CA GLN A 67 13.31 -6.85 2.54
C GLN A 67 11.82 -6.56 2.35
N ILE A 68 11.37 -5.33 2.57
CA ILE A 68 9.95 -4.99 2.46
C ILE A 68 9.82 -3.69 1.68
N LEU A 69 8.90 -3.65 0.72
CA LEU A 69 8.42 -2.43 0.08
C LEU A 69 6.91 -2.35 0.27
N ASN A 70 6.46 -1.33 0.99
CA ASN A 70 5.05 -1.00 1.14
C ASN A 70 4.79 0.36 0.49
N SER A 71 3.71 0.50 -0.28
CA SER A 71 3.28 1.77 -0.84
C SER A 71 1.76 1.83 -0.90
N VAL A 72 1.21 3.00 -0.59
CA VAL A 72 -0.20 3.31 -0.86
C VAL A 72 -0.31 4.71 -1.44
N ILE A 73 -1.01 4.80 -2.58
CA ILE A 73 -1.34 6.07 -3.24
C ILE A 73 -2.81 6.37 -3.00
N TYR A 74 -3.05 7.52 -2.37
CA TYR A 74 -4.38 8.04 -2.08
C TYR A 74 -4.71 9.14 -3.08
N PRO A 75 -5.73 8.95 -3.94
CA PRO A 75 -6.20 10.02 -4.80
C PRO A 75 -6.76 11.17 -3.96
N SER A 76 -6.71 12.37 -4.51
CA SER A 76 -7.39 13.54 -3.95
C SER A 76 -8.88 13.26 -3.78
N HIS A 77 -9.53 13.87 -2.78
CA HIS A 77 -10.94 13.63 -2.50
C HIS A 77 -11.89 14.08 -3.63
N HIS A 78 -11.36 14.78 -4.64
CA HIS A 78 -12.05 15.11 -5.87
C HIS A 78 -12.04 13.98 -6.89
N TYR A 79 -11.41 12.85 -6.60
CA TYR A 79 -11.35 11.70 -7.49
C TYR A 79 -11.78 10.47 -6.70
N ASP A 80 -12.73 9.72 -7.25
CA ASP A 80 -13.20 8.46 -6.69
C ASP A 80 -12.33 7.26 -7.08
N LEU A 81 -11.13 7.49 -7.64
CA LEU A 81 -10.21 6.42 -7.98
C LEU A 81 -9.98 5.47 -6.79
N PRO A 82 -9.73 4.18 -7.05
CA PRO A 82 -9.28 3.25 -6.03
C PRO A 82 -7.91 3.69 -5.47
N LEU A 83 -7.55 3.22 -4.27
CA LEU A 83 -6.18 3.38 -3.78
C LEU A 83 -5.27 2.41 -4.54
N LEU A 84 -4.05 2.81 -4.88
CA LEU A 84 -3.05 1.86 -5.37
C LEU A 84 -2.30 1.27 -4.18
N GLY A 85 -2.48 -0.02 -3.91
CA GLY A 85 -1.83 -0.73 -2.82
C GLY A 85 -0.70 -1.63 -3.31
N VAL A 86 0.47 -1.51 -2.67
CA VAL A 86 1.66 -2.34 -2.91
C VAL A 86 2.17 -2.85 -1.58
N ASP A 87 2.32 -4.16 -1.44
CA ASP A 87 2.93 -4.78 -0.28
C ASP A 87 3.78 -5.99 -0.69
N PHE A 88 5.10 -5.77 -0.80
CA PHE A 88 6.05 -6.79 -1.21
C PHE A 88 6.96 -7.12 -0.03
N LEU A 89 6.85 -8.35 0.48
CA LEU A 89 7.58 -8.82 1.64
C LEU A 89 8.46 -10.00 1.25
N SER A 90 9.74 -9.89 1.53
CA SER A 90 10.70 -10.98 1.43
C SER A 90 11.20 -11.33 2.82
N PHE A 91 11.12 -12.61 3.20
CA PHE A 91 11.62 -13.14 4.46
C PHE A 91 12.60 -14.29 4.19
N GLY A 92 13.88 -14.07 4.50
CA GLY A 92 14.94 -15.01 4.20
C GLY A 92 15.16 -15.20 2.70
N LYS A 93 15.66 -16.37 2.31
CA LYS A 93 16.00 -16.68 0.91
C LYS A 93 14.86 -17.24 0.06
N VAL A 94 13.70 -17.56 0.65
CA VAL A 94 12.71 -18.45 0.01
C VAL A 94 11.28 -17.89 0.05
N LYS A 95 10.93 -17.05 1.02
CA LYS A 95 9.54 -16.65 1.24
C LYS A 95 9.33 -15.22 0.77
N ASN A 96 8.87 -15.05 -0.47
CA ASN A 96 8.37 -13.75 -0.92
C ASN A 96 6.84 -13.81 -0.98
N LEU A 97 6.18 -12.86 -0.33
CA LEU A 97 4.75 -12.65 -0.37
C LEU A 97 4.51 -11.30 -1.05
N VAL A 98 3.69 -11.26 -2.08
CA VAL A 98 3.50 -10.06 -2.89
C VAL A 98 2.02 -9.78 -3.03
N VAL A 99 1.64 -8.52 -2.78
CA VAL A 99 0.29 -7.98 -2.95
C VAL A 99 0.39 -6.73 -3.82
N LEU A 100 -0.39 -6.67 -4.89
CA LEU A 100 -0.51 -5.50 -5.75
C LEU A 100 -1.95 -5.39 -6.24
N ASP A 101 -2.60 -4.26 -5.98
CA ASP A 101 -4.01 -4.11 -6.26
C ASP A 101 -4.46 -2.65 -6.44
N PHE A 102 -5.58 -2.46 -7.15
CA PHE A 102 -6.38 -1.24 -7.04
C PHE A 102 -7.47 -1.50 -6.02
N GLN A 103 -7.28 -0.95 -4.82
CA GLN A 103 -8.13 -1.19 -3.66
C GLN A 103 -9.42 -0.36 -3.78
N PRO A 104 -10.58 -0.99 -4.09
CA PRO A 104 -11.80 -0.27 -4.39
C PRO A 104 -12.35 0.46 -3.17
N LEU A 105 -12.73 1.73 -3.34
CA LEU A 105 -13.46 2.50 -2.32
C LEU A 105 -14.91 2.03 -2.19
N PHE A 106 -15.52 1.58 -3.29
CA PHE A 106 -16.93 1.22 -3.37
C PHE A 106 -17.13 -0.12 -4.06
N GLN A 107 -18.26 -0.77 -3.76
CA GLN A 107 -18.62 -2.09 -4.27
C GLN A 107 -19.81 -2.06 -5.25
N ASP A 108 -20.32 -0.87 -5.57
CA ASP A 108 -21.41 -0.75 -6.54
C ASP A 108 -20.94 -1.11 -7.97
N GLU A 109 -21.86 -1.65 -8.77
CA GLU A 109 -21.54 -2.23 -10.08
C GLU A 109 -20.91 -1.22 -11.04
N ALA A 110 -21.36 0.05 -10.99
CA ALA A 110 -20.83 1.11 -11.83
C ALA A 110 -19.35 1.38 -11.50
N TYR A 111 -19.03 1.51 -10.21
CA TYR A 111 -17.65 1.66 -9.74
C TYR A 111 -16.76 0.50 -10.15
N GLN A 112 -17.24 -0.74 -9.94
CA GLN A 112 -16.50 -1.94 -10.27
C GLN A 112 -16.22 -2.04 -11.78
N ARG A 113 -17.20 -1.71 -12.62
CA ARG A 113 -17.02 -1.65 -14.09
C ARG A 113 -16.01 -0.59 -14.50
N GLN A 114 -16.06 0.58 -13.87
CA GLN A 114 -15.20 1.70 -14.24
C GLN A 114 -13.74 1.49 -13.84
N TYR A 115 -13.49 1.05 -12.60
CA TYR A 115 -12.14 1.06 -12.04
C TYR A 115 -11.53 -0.31 -11.82
N ILE A 116 -12.35 -1.37 -11.69
CA ILE A 116 -11.86 -2.71 -11.37
C ILE A 116 -11.83 -3.62 -12.59
N GLU A 117 -12.86 -3.62 -13.45
CA GLU A 117 -12.86 -4.42 -14.69
C GLU A 117 -11.66 -4.17 -15.63
N PRO A 118 -11.09 -2.96 -15.75
CA PRO A 118 -9.86 -2.75 -16.52
C PRO A 118 -8.67 -3.62 -16.08
N LEU A 119 -8.62 -4.02 -14.79
CA LEU A 119 -7.56 -4.90 -14.29
C LEU A 119 -7.65 -6.33 -14.83
N GLN A 120 -8.80 -6.76 -15.38
CA GLN A 120 -9.02 -8.14 -15.82
C GLN A 120 -7.94 -8.62 -16.80
N SER A 121 -7.62 -7.78 -17.80
CA SER A 121 -6.63 -8.11 -18.83
C SER A 121 -5.22 -8.20 -18.27
N LEU A 122 -4.86 -7.32 -17.32
CA LEU A 122 -3.56 -7.37 -16.65
C LEU A 122 -3.46 -8.59 -15.73
N HIS A 123 -4.49 -8.84 -14.93
CA HIS A 123 -4.55 -10.03 -14.07
C HIS A 123 -4.40 -11.32 -14.87
N ALA A 124 -5.07 -11.44 -16.04
CA ALA A 124 -4.92 -12.58 -16.93
C ALA A 124 -3.52 -12.73 -17.54
N LYS A 125 -2.76 -11.63 -17.67
CA LYS A 125 -1.37 -11.62 -18.16
C LYS A 125 -0.36 -12.16 -17.12
N TYR A 126 -0.71 -12.13 -15.83
CA TYR A 126 0.14 -12.52 -14.71
C TYR A 126 -0.45 -13.65 -13.84
N PRO A 127 -0.81 -14.82 -14.42
CA PRO A 127 -1.47 -15.89 -13.67
C PRO A 127 -0.59 -16.48 -12.54
N ASP A 128 0.72 -16.41 -12.69
CA ASP A 128 1.72 -16.81 -11.69
C ASP A 128 1.68 -15.96 -10.40
N LEU A 129 1.13 -14.75 -10.50
CA LEU A 129 0.96 -13.81 -9.40
C LEU A 129 -0.47 -13.80 -8.82
N ALA A 130 -1.37 -14.61 -9.38
CA ALA A 130 -2.78 -14.71 -9.00
C ALA A 130 -3.11 -16.11 -8.45
N GLN A 131 -2.57 -16.43 -7.27
CA GLN A 131 -2.57 -17.81 -6.76
C GLN A 131 -3.81 -18.20 -5.94
N GLY A 132 -4.81 -17.31 -5.81
CA GLY A 132 -6.03 -17.58 -5.04
C GLY A 132 -5.75 -17.90 -3.57
N LEU A 133 -4.70 -17.31 -2.99
CA LEU A 133 -4.33 -17.52 -1.60
C LEU A 133 -5.41 -16.94 -0.67
N GLU A 134 -5.70 -17.65 0.41
CA GLU A 134 -6.62 -17.17 1.44
C GLU A 134 -6.02 -15.95 2.19
N MET A 135 -6.80 -14.87 2.27
CA MET A 135 -6.49 -13.74 3.13
C MET A 135 -6.85 -14.08 4.58
N LYS A 136 -5.84 -14.26 5.43
CA LYS A 136 -6.05 -14.69 6.83
C LYS A 136 -6.52 -13.57 7.76
N PHE A 137 -6.11 -12.34 7.48
CA PHE A 137 -6.33 -11.18 8.36
C PHE A 137 -7.34 -10.20 7.76
N TYR A 138 -7.38 -10.11 6.43
CA TYR A 138 -8.29 -9.25 5.70
C TYR A 138 -9.53 -10.01 5.26
N ASP A 139 -10.66 -9.33 5.23
CA ASP A 139 -11.82 -9.75 4.44
C ASP A 139 -11.54 -9.42 2.96
N ALA A 140 -11.45 -10.45 2.13
CA ALA A 140 -11.18 -10.31 0.70
C ALA A 140 -12.27 -9.52 -0.06
N ASN A 141 -13.44 -9.30 0.56
CA ASN A 141 -14.53 -8.51 -0.03
C ASN A 141 -14.53 -7.04 0.39
N GLN A 142 -13.58 -6.61 1.24
CA GLN A 142 -13.48 -5.23 1.72
C GLN A 142 -12.14 -4.64 1.30
N TYR A 143 -12.18 -3.65 0.41
CA TYR A 143 -11.03 -2.91 -0.13
C TYR A 143 -10.00 -3.74 -0.92
N PHE A 144 -10.36 -4.95 -1.35
CA PHE A 144 -9.59 -5.72 -2.32
C PHE A 144 -10.42 -5.95 -3.58
N SER A 145 -9.77 -5.86 -4.73
CA SER A 145 -10.40 -6.11 -6.01
C SER A 145 -10.44 -7.61 -6.31
N LYS A 146 -11.38 -8.04 -7.15
CA LYS A 146 -11.41 -9.42 -7.68
C LYS A 146 -10.22 -9.75 -8.60
N TYR A 147 -9.37 -8.77 -8.93
CA TYR A 147 -8.19 -8.90 -9.79
C TYR A 147 -6.89 -8.55 -9.06
N LEU A 148 -6.90 -8.74 -7.73
CA LEU A 148 -5.73 -8.57 -6.91
C LEU A 148 -4.62 -9.56 -7.33
N LEU A 149 -3.37 -9.09 -7.39
CA LEU A 149 -2.23 -10.00 -7.47
C LEU A 149 -1.81 -10.35 -6.06
N PHE A 150 -1.99 -11.62 -5.68
CA PHE A 150 -1.57 -12.16 -4.40
C PHE A 150 -0.92 -13.51 -4.56
N ALA A 151 0.38 -13.55 -4.30
CA ALA A 151 1.19 -14.73 -4.54
C ALA A 151 2.30 -14.91 -3.50
N LYS A 152 2.66 -16.19 -3.31
CA LYS A 152 3.93 -16.59 -2.73
C LYS A 152 4.84 -16.99 -3.87
N THR A 153 6.02 -16.38 -3.95
CA THR A 153 6.87 -16.55 -5.12
C THR A 153 8.36 -16.51 -4.79
N ASP A 154 9.19 -16.79 -5.78
CA ASP A 154 10.65 -16.80 -5.69
C ASP A 154 11.28 -15.46 -6.15
N ALA A 155 12.59 -15.32 -5.93
CA ALA A 155 13.31 -14.10 -6.24
C ALA A 155 13.40 -13.81 -7.76
N GLU A 156 13.38 -14.84 -8.60
CA GLU A 156 13.44 -14.70 -10.06
C GLU A 156 12.12 -14.13 -10.59
N THR A 157 11.00 -14.67 -10.12
CA THR A 157 9.66 -14.18 -10.42
C THR A 157 9.46 -12.76 -9.92
N VAL A 158 10.00 -12.41 -8.73
CA VAL A 158 10.04 -11.01 -8.25
C VAL A 158 10.77 -10.11 -9.24
N ALA A 159 11.99 -10.47 -9.63
CA ALA A 159 12.83 -9.62 -10.47
C ALA A 159 12.30 -9.47 -11.92
N THR A 160 11.49 -10.42 -12.39
CA THR A 160 11.02 -10.48 -13.78
C THR A 160 9.52 -10.18 -13.88
N ARG A 161 8.69 -11.14 -13.47
CA ARG A 161 7.24 -11.15 -13.65
C ARG A 161 6.56 -10.09 -12.79
N LEU A 162 6.89 -10.01 -11.50
CA LEU A 162 6.32 -9.01 -10.60
C LEU A 162 6.74 -7.61 -11.01
N PHE A 163 8.00 -7.42 -11.40
CA PHE A 163 8.45 -6.10 -11.86
C PHE A 163 7.73 -5.67 -13.13
N ALA A 164 7.50 -6.58 -14.08
CA ALA A 164 6.67 -6.28 -15.25
C ALA A 164 5.21 -5.96 -14.87
N ALA A 165 4.61 -6.74 -13.95
CA ALA A 165 3.25 -6.49 -13.47
C ALA A 165 3.12 -5.14 -12.77
N PHE A 166 4.09 -4.78 -11.94
CA PHE A 166 4.14 -3.51 -11.23
C PHE A 166 4.12 -2.32 -12.20
N LYS A 167 4.92 -2.37 -13.27
CA LYS A 167 4.92 -1.34 -14.32
C LYS A 167 3.58 -1.23 -15.02
N ASP A 168 3.01 -2.36 -15.41
CA ASP A 168 1.72 -2.39 -16.11
C ASP A 168 0.58 -1.86 -15.24
N TYR A 169 0.55 -2.22 -13.95
CA TYR A 169 -0.45 -1.71 -13.00
C TYR A 169 -0.27 -0.21 -12.74
N LEU A 170 0.96 0.29 -12.59
CA LEU A 170 1.21 1.73 -12.48
C LEU A 170 0.73 2.46 -13.73
N ASN A 171 1.09 1.98 -14.92
CA ASN A 171 0.67 2.59 -16.18
C ASN A 171 -0.85 2.65 -16.33
N LEU A 172 -1.56 1.58 -15.96
CA LEU A 172 -3.02 1.58 -15.97
C LEU A 172 -3.59 2.55 -14.92
N TYR A 173 -3.02 2.62 -13.72
CA TYR A 173 -3.46 3.55 -12.68
C TYR A 173 -3.35 5.01 -13.15
N TRP A 174 -2.25 5.31 -13.84
CA TRP A 174 -2.01 6.62 -14.44
C TRP A 174 -2.99 6.94 -15.58
N GLN A 175 -3.32 5.97 -16.42
CA GLN A 175 -4.34 6.15 -17.46
C GLN A 175 -5.71 6.47 -16.85
N LEU A 176 -6.11 5.74 -15.81
CA LEU A 176 -7.35 6.01 -15.09
C LEU A 176 -7.36 7.40 -14.46
N LEU A 177 -6.21 7.85 -13.92
CA LEU A 177 -6.09 9.18 -13.33
C LEU A 177 -6.19 10.29 -14.37
N ASP A 178 -5.56 10.13 -15.55
CA ASP A 178 -5.63 11.11 -16.65
C ASP A 178 -7.05 11.25 -17.22
N GLU A 179 -7.78 10.13 -17.29
CA GLU A 179 -9.13 10.08 -17.83
C GLU A 179 -10.18 10.61 -16.83
N ALA A 180 -9.86 10.56 -15.54
CA ALA A 180 -10.77 10.96 -14.48
C ALA A 180 -10.97 12.48 -14.44
N LYS A 181 -12.24 12.86 -14.24
CA LYS A 181 -12.62 14.27 -14.07
C LYS A 181 -12.82 14.58 -12.60
N PRO A 182 -12.26 15.69 -12.08
CA PRO A 182 -12.50 16.10 -10.71
C PRO A 182 -13.99 16.25 -10.41
N LEU A 183 -14.45 15.56 -9.38
CA LEU A 183 -15.77 15.71 -8.80
C LEU A 183 -15.86 17.05 -8.07
N THR A 184 -16.98 17.72 -8.28
CA THR A 184 -17.25 19.06 -7.73
C THR A 184 -18.45 19.06 -6.78
N ASP A 185 -19.25 18.00 -6.78
CA ASP A 185 -20.37 17.85 -5.86
C ASP A 185 -19.84 17.60 -4.42
N PRO A 186 -20.25 18.42 -3.43
CA PRO A 186 -19.85 18.22 -2.05
C PRO A 186 -20.25 16.86 -1.46
N GLU A 187 -21.37 16.26 -1.87
CA GLU A 187 -21.82 14.96 -1.36
C GLU A 187 -20.91 13.83 -1.85
N ASP A 188 -20.51 13.85 -3.13
CA ASP A 188 -19.55 12.90 -3.69
C ASP A 188 -18.18 13.00 -3.01
N ILE A 189 -17.69 14.22 -2.82
CA ILE A 189 -16.41 14.48 -2.13
C ILE A 189 -16.48 13.96 -0.69
N GLN A 190 -17.56 14.22 0.05
CA GLN A 190 -17.73 13.71 1.41
C GLN A 190 -17.80 12.18 1.47
N ARG A 191 -18.45 11.55 0.50
CA ARG A 191 -18.50 10.09 0.38
C ARG A 191 -17.09 9.51 0.20
N ILE A 192 -16.24 10.13 -0.63
CA ILE A 192 -14.85 9.71 -0.87
C ILE A 192 -14.00 9.92 0.39
N VAL A 193 -14.10 11.08 1.04
CA VAL A 193 -13.43 11.35 2.32
C VAL A 193 -13.74 10.25 3.32
N LYS A 194 -15.03 9.91 3.48
CA LYS A 194 -15.43 8.86 4.42
C LYS A 194 -14.83 7.52 4.02
N ALA A 195 -14.88 7.13 2.75
CA ALA A 195 -14.38 5.84 2.29
C ALA A 195 -12.86 5.69 2.50
N GLN A 196 -12.06 6.75 2.27
CA GLN A 196 -10.62 6.70 2.55
C GLN A 196 -10.32 6.58 4.05
N LYS A 197 -11.10 7.24 4.92
CA LYS A 197 -10.95 7.11 6.37
C LYS A 197 -11.35 5.72 6.87
N ASP A 198 -12.44 5.18 6.34
CA ASP A 198 -12.90 3.83 6.65
C ASP A 198 -11.85 2.79 6.18
N TYR A 199 -11.20 3.02 5.03
CA TYR A 199 -10.06 2.21 4.57
C TYR A 199 -8.90 2.24 5.56
N ASP A 200 -8.49 3.42 6.03
CA ASP A 200 -7.40 3.55 6.99
C ASP A 200 -7.74 2.79 8.30
N GLN A 201 -8.97 2.97 8.83
CA GLN A 201 -9.42 2.27 10.03
C GLN A 201 -9.41 0.75 9.84
N TYR A 202 -10.04 0.27 8.76
CA TYR A 202 -10.08 -1.17 8.44
C TYR A 202 -8.68 -1.76 8.30
N SER A 203 -7.79 -1.06 7.60
CA SER A 203 -6.44 -1.54 7.36
C SER A 203 -5.61 -1.57 8.65
N ALA A 204 -5.70 -0.54 9.50
CA ALA A 204 -5.02 -0.52 10.80
C ALA A 204 -5.48 -1.66 11.73
N GLU A 205 -6.77 -1.99 11.75
CA GLU A 205 -7.32 -3.08 12.57
C GLU A 205 -6.88 -4.47 12.10
N ARG A 206 -6.60 -4.63 10.80
CA ARG A 206 -6.30 -5.92 10.18
C ARG A 206 -4.82 -6.10 9.82
N ASP A 207 -4.00 -5.06 9.91
CA ASP A 207 -2.61 -5.09 9.45
C ASP A 207 -1.77 -6.15 10.21
N PRO A 208 -1.34 -7.23 9.54
CA PRO A 208 -0.51 -8.25 10.17
C PRO A 208 0.93 -7.78 10.41
N ALA A 209 1.35 -6.63 9.85
CA ALA A 209 2.71 -6.13 9.97
C ALA A 209 3.01 -5.50 11.34
N SER A 210 2.01 -5.24 12.18
CA SER A 210 2.20 -4.74 13.55
C SER A 210 3.19 -5.57 14.38
N GLY A 211 3.10 -6.90 14.32
CA GLY A 211 4.04 -7.81 14.99
C GLY A 211 5.45 -7.77 14.40
N LEU A 212 5.55 -7.58 13.08
CA LEU A 212 6.82 -7.47 12.37
C LEU A 212 7.54 -6.17 12.74
N PHE A 213 6.87 -5.02 12.65
CA PHE A 213 7.42 -3.73 13.05
C PHE A 213 7.82 -3.73 14.52
N SER A 214 6.98 -4.29 15.40
CA SER A 214 7.28 -4.39 16.83
C SER A 214 8.55 -5.20 17.11
N SER A 215 8.82 -6.25 16.32
CA SER A 215 10.00 -7.09 16.48
C SER A 215 11.31 -6.34 16.16
N TYR A 216 11.31 -5.48 15.15
CA TYR A 216 12.47 -4.69 14.75
C TYR A 216 12.59 -3.39 15.53
N PHE A 217 11.51 -2.62 15.66
CA PHE A 217 11.57 -1.22 16.08
C PHE A 217 10.98 -0.95 17.46
N GLY A 218 10.39 -1.97 18.09
CA GLY A 218 9.70 -1.85 19.38
C GLY A 218 8.23 -1.45 19.24
N HIS A 219 7.44 -1.83 20.25
CA HIS A 219 5.98 -1.70 20.21
C HIS A 219 5.51 -0.25 20.08
N GLU A 220 6.02 0.65 20.93
CA GLU A 220 5.64 2.07 20.92
C GLU A 220 5.92 2.73 19.56
N TRP A 221 7.09 2.46 18.96
CA TRP A 221 7.40 2.98 17.64
C TRP A 221 6.49 2.39 16.56
N ALA A 222 6.22 1.08 16.62
CA ALA A 222 5.35 0.40 15.65
C ALA A 222 3.90 0.91 15.72
N GLU A 223 3.37 1.19 16.91
CA GLU A 223 2.05 1.78 17.09
C GLU A 223 1.97 3.18 16.50
N ARG A 224 2.97 4.04 16.79
CA ARG A 224 3.07 5.36 16.15
C ARG A 224 3.18 5.26 14.63
N PHE A 225 3.99 4.34 14.12
CA PHE A 225 4.14 4.14 12.69
C PHE A 225 2.82 3.72 12.02
N LEU A 226 2.04 2.86 12.67
CA LEU A 226 0.75 2.40 12.15
C LEU A 226 -0.28 3.54 12.11
N TYR A 227 -0.50 4.24 13.22
CA TYR A 227 -1.59 5.21 13.35
C TYR A 227 -1.23 6.66 13.03
N GLU A 228 0.05 7.05 13.08
CA GLU A 228 0.47 8.42 12.73
C GLU A 228 0.96 8.53 11.29
N PHE A 229 1.29 7.41 10.62
CA PHE A 229 1.85 7.43 9.27
C PHE A 229 1.17 6.51 8.26
N LEU A 230 1.10 5.19 8.50
CA LEU A 230 0.52 4.25 7.53
C LEU A 230 -0.98 4.53 7.33
N PHE A 231 -1.74 4.62 8.42
CA PHE A 231 -3.17 4.83 8.43
C PHE A 231 -3.52 5.99 9.36
N GLU A 232 -3.22 7.21 8.90
CA GLU A 232 -3.25 8.44 9.71
C GLU A 232 -4.66 8.86 10.15
N ASP A 233 -5.67 8.38 9.44
CA ASP A 233 -7.08 8.64 9.75
C ASP A 233 -7.68 7.56 10.67
N ALA A 234 -6.91 6.50 10.99
CA ALA A 234 -7.32 5.45 11.90
C ALA A 234 -7.11 5.84 13.37
N MET A 235 -7.99 5.34 14.24
CA MET A 235 -7.85 5.46 15.68
C MET A 235 -7.53 4.10 16.31
N PRO A 236 -6.61 4.04 17.29
CA PRO A 236 -6.40 2.83 18.07
C PRO A 236 -7.70 2.38 18.71
N LEU A 237 -7.99 1.08 18.63
CA LEU A 237 -9.08 0.50 19.40
C LEU A 237 -8.84 0.82 20.88
N ALA A 238 -9.82 1.45 21.53
CA ALA A 238 -9.72 1.78 22.95
C ALA A 238 -9.38 0.49 23.72
N VAL A 239 -8.20 0.45 24.33
CA VAL A 239 -7.83 -0.63 25.23
C VAL A 239 -8.90 -0.64 26.31
N SER A 240 -9.69 -1.72 26.37
CA SER A 240 -10.62 -1.91 27.48
C SER A 240 -9.80 -1.91 28.76
N ALA A 241 -9.88 -0.80 29.48
CA ALA A 241 -9.21 -0.64 30.75
C ALA A 241 -9.81 -1.65 31.73
N GLY A 242 -9.09 -2.76 31.93
CA GLY A 242 -9.23 -3.63 33.09
C GLY A 242 -10.09 -4.87 32.89
N LYS A 243 -9.45 -6.03 33.06
CA LYS A 243 -9.61 -6.78 34.32
C LYS A 243 -8.22 -7.16 34.83
N LYS A 244 -7.84 -6.54 35.95
CA LYS A 244 -6.84 -7.10 36.88
C LYS A 244 -7.38 -8.39 37.47
#